data_AF-A0A7C1Z0R2-F1
#
_entry.id   AF-A0A7C1Z0R2-F1
#
_cell.length_a   1.000
_cell.length_b   1.000
_cell.length_c   1.000
_cell.angle_alpha   90.00
_cell.angle_beta   90.00
_cell.angle_gamma   90.00
#
_symmetry.space_group_name_H-M   'P 1'
#
loop_
_entity.id
_entity.type
_entity.pdbx_description
1 polymer ?
#
loop_
_entity_poly.entity_id
_entity_poly.type
_entity_poly.pdbx_seq_one_letter_code
_entity_poly.pdbx_strand_id
1 'polypeptide(L)'
;ANMAWNSSMNTTEVRKMLTDKGDDGEYKIPFIVVADAYRSETVDFADLVLPDTTYLERHDVMSMLDRPISEFDGPVDSVRLPVLAPKGESKPFQDVLIELGSRLGLPAFVHKDGKRKFKDYPDFIVNFETEPGSGIGFLAGWRGKGGESFMAGEPNPRQWEMYANNNNHYHYELPRSYQYMRNWNQGYLQWAEHHRLIRRNAPVLCHLYSEVLQKFRLAAQGKGPGRKPPEHLRKRVETHFDPLPFYSEPLESQLIDTRTYPLNAITQRPMAMYHSWDSQNAWLRQIHGYNALFLHPSVGFKGNFKDGDWVWIESPWGRVRCMARFSESVEPGTVWTWNAIGKASGAWGLAENAEESQKGFLLNHLISEELPPNEAGEHVSNSDPVTGQAAWYDLRVKVSKADAPDDVALTSPQFRPRGLLPGMKTFTGKVLTIFSARNGGRS
;
A
#
# COMPACT_ATOMS: atom_id res chain seq x y z
N ALA A 1 -3.33 6.03 2.12
CA ALA A 1 -3.24 4.58 1.90
C ALA A 1 -3.41 4.30 0.41
N ASN A 2 -2.90 3.17 -0.10
CA ASN A 2 -3.10 2.68 -1.47
C ASN A 2 -4.56 2.19 -1.64
N MET A 3 -5.53 3.10 -1.52
CA MET A 3 -6.97 2.84 -1.19
C MET A 3 -7.81 2.24 -2.32
N ALA A 4 -7.24 1.97 -3.48
CA ALA A 4 -7.96 1.33 -4.58
C ALA A 4 -7.79 -0.19 -4.53
N TRP A 5 -8.87 -0.97 -4.70
CA TRP A 5 -8.79 -2.43 -4.77
C TRP A 5 -7.86 -2.94 -5.87
N ASN A 6 -7.46 -2.10 -6.83
CA ASN A 6 -6.44 -2.45 -7.82
C ASN A 6 -5.05 -2.71 -7.18
N SER A 7 -4.93 -2.51 -5.87
CA SER A 7 -3.78 -2.87 -5.03
C SER A 7 -4.11 -3.96 -3.98
N SER A 8 -5.24 -4.66 -4.09
CA SER A 8 -5.57 -5.84 -3.25
C SER A 8 -5.09 -7.13 -3.89
N MET A 9 -4.86 -8.18 -3.08
CA MET A 9 -4.85 -9.55 -3.62
C MET A 9 -6.27 -9.90 -4.07
N ASN A 10 -6.38 -10.87 -4.97
CA ASN A 10 -7.62 -11.45 -5.45
C ASN A 10 -8.69 -10.41 -5.82
N THR A 11 -8.28 -9.49 -6.66
CA THR A 11 -9.06 -8.32 -7.01
C THR A 11 -10.48 -8.64 -7.50
N THR A 12 -10.67 -9.75 -8.21
CA THR A 12 -11.99 -10.15 -8.72
C THR A 12 -12.93 -10.57 -7.59
N GLU A 13 -12.45 -11.37 -6.63
CA GLU A 13 -13.29 -11.80 -5.51
C GLU A 13 -13.55 -10.65 -4.54
N VAL A 14 -12.58 -9.77 -4.29
CA VAL A 14 -12.80 -8.57 -3.46
C VAL A 14 -13.98 -7.74 -3.99
N ARG A 15 -14.10 -7.58 -5.32
CA ARG A 15 -15.24 -6.87 -5.93
C ARG A 15 -16.57 -7.58 -5.67
N LYS A 16 -16.59 -8.92 -5.65
CA LYS A 16 -17.79 -9.70 -5.29
C LYS A 16 -18.12 -9.52 -3.81
N MET A 17 -17.13 -9.66 -2.92
CA MET A 17 -17.27 -9.52 -1.47
C MET A 17 -17.84 -8.15 -1.08
N LEU A 18 -17.41 -7.07 -1.75
CA LEU A 18 -17.94 -5.71 -1.53
C LEU A 18 -19.42 -5.55 -1.90
N THR A 19 -20.00 -6.50 -2.66
CA THR A 19 -21.40 -6.50 -3.06
C THR A 19 -22.15 -7.75 -2.60
N ASP A 20 -21.53 -8.56 -1.74
CA ASP A 20 -22.07 -9.83 -1.31
C ASP A 20 -23.31 -9.64 -0.42
N LYS A 21 -24.28 -10.53 -0.56
CA LYS A 21 -25.58 -10.45 0.11
C LYS A 21 -25.88 -11.71 0.90
N GLY A 22 -26.60 -11.56 2.01
CA GLY A 22 -27.13 -12.68 2.79
C GLY A 22 -28.34 -13.33 2.13
N ASP A 23 -28.83 -14.41 2.73
CA ASP A 23 -30.06 -15.10 2.31
C ASP A 23 -31.31 -14.21 2.46
N ASP A 24 -31.23 -13.16 3.28
CA ASP A 24 -32.24 -12.10 3.46
C ASP A 24 -32.23 -11.05 2.34
N GLY A 25 -31.26 -11.10 1.43
CA GLY A 25 -31.10 -10.14 0.32
C GLY A 25 -30.39 -8.84 0.71
N GLU A 26 -30.02 -8.67 1.98
CA GLU A 26 -29.28 -7.51 2.49
C GLU A 26 -27.78 -7.67 2.25
N TYR A 27 -27.08 -6.55 2.10
CA TYR A 27 -25.62 -6.58 1.93
C TYR A 27 -24.92 -7.05 3.20
N LYS A 28 -23.95 -7.97 3.07
CA LYS A 28 -23.13 -8.43 4.20
C LYS A 28 -22.30 -7.31 4.81
N ILE A 29 -21.86 -6.37 3.98
CA ILE A 29 -21.29 -5.09 4.41
C ILE A 29 -22.40 -4.05 4.26
N PRO A 30 -23.06 -3.62 5.36
CA PRO A 30 -24.28 -2.84 5.27
C PRO A 30 -24.06 -1.39 4.83
N PHE A 31 -22.84 -0.85 5.00
CA PHE A 31 -22.53 0.52 4.65
C PHE A 31 -21.02 0.73 4.41
N ILE A 32 -20.67 1.28 3.26
CA ILE A 32 -19.28 1.54 2.84
C ILE A 32 -19.05 3.04 2.71
N VAL A 33 -18.13 3.55 3.53
CA VAL A 33 -17.65 4.95 3.43
C VAL A 33 -16.27 4.95 2.78
N VAL A 34 -16.10 5.73 1.72
CA VAL A 34 -14.81 5.89 1.03
C VAL A 34 -14.38 7.35 1.07
N ALA A 35 -13.19 7.58 1.61
CA ALA A 35 -12.51 8.86 1.49
C ALA A 35 -11.42 8.77 0.43
N ASP A 36 -11.55 9.58 -0.63
CA ASP A 36 -10.63 9.56 -1.76
C ASP A 36 -10.58 10.96 -2.41
N ALA A 37 -9.41 11.32 -2.93
CA ALA A 37 -9.22 12.55 -3.69
C ALA A 37 -9.66 12.38 -5.16
N TYR A 38 -9.79 11.13 -5.62
CA TYR A 38 -10.16 10.78 -6.98
C TYR A 38 -11.30 9.76 -6.98
N ARG A 39 -12.02 9.63 -8.10
CA ARG A 39 -12.97 8.53 -8.32
C ARG A 39 -12.19 7.23 -8.59
N SER A 40 -11.50 6.69 -7.60
CA SER A 40 -10.83 5.39 -7.70
C SER A 40 -11.87 4.28 -7.86
N GLU A 41 -11.42 3.08 -8.21
CA GLU A 41 -12.34 1.96 -8.44
C GLU A 41 -13.09 1.51 -7.17
N THR A 42 -12.60 1.84 -5.97
CA THR A 42 -13.29 1.54 -4.71
C THR A 42 -14.48 2.47 -4.49
N VAL A 43 -14.42 3.70 -5.01
CA VAL A 43 -15.50 4.71 -4.87
C VAL A 43 -16.82 4.20 -5.48
N ASP A 44 -16.75 3.39 -6.54
CA ASP A 44 -17.94 2.82 -7.19
C ASP A 44 -18.72 1.81 -6.32
N PHE A 45 -18.16 1.40 -5.17
CA PHE A 45 -18.79 0.53 -4.18
C PHE A 45 -19.26 1.27 -2.93
N ALA A 46 -19.00 2.57 -2.83
CA ALA A 46 -19.32 3.35 -1.64
C ALA A 46 -20.81 3.74 -1.57
N ASP A 47 -21.37 3.71 -0.36
CA ASP A 47 -22.65 4.34 -0.05
C ASP A 47 -22.47 5.84 0.28
N LEU A 48 -21.31 6.19 0.85
CA LEU A 48 -20.92 7.57 1.14
C LEU A 48 -19.49 7.82 0.69
N VAL A 49 -19.31 8.87 -0.12
CA VAL A 49 -18.00 9.35 -0.55
C VAL A 49 -17.67 10.64 0.21
N LEU A 50 -16.50 10.69 0.84
CA LEU A 50 -15.95 11.87 1.49
C LEU A 50 -14.79 12.40 0.62
N PRO A 51 -14.99 13.49 -0.14
CA PRO A 51 -13.96 13.99 -1.04
C PRO A 51 -12.74 14.51 -0.26
N ASP A 52 -11.60 13.83 -0.40
CA ASP A 52 -10.32 14.25 0.16
C ASP A 52 -9.62 15.24 -0.78
N THR A 53 -8.57 15.86 -0.26
CA THR A 53 -7.68 16.80 -0.93
C THR A 53 -6.42 16.09 -1.43
N THR A 54 -5.80 16.65 -2.47
CA THR A 54 -4.46 16.25 -2.89
C THR A 54 -3.40 16.80 -1.95
N TYR A 55 -2.16 16.32 -2.11
CA TYR A 55 -1.04 16.81 -1.31
C TYR A 55 -0.77 18.32 -1.45
N LEU A 56 -1.20 18.96 -2.54
CA LEU A 56 -0.99 20.40 -2.77
C LEU A 56 -1.95 21.29 -1.96
N GLU A 57 -3.00 20.71 -1.40
CA GLU A 57 -4.15 21.45 -0.85
C GLU A 57 -4.27 21.34 0.67
N ARG A 58 -3.33 20.67 1.34
CA ARG A 58 -3.40 20.39 2.78
C ARG A 58 -2.08 20.55 3.51
N HIS A 59 -2.20 20.79 4.81
CA HIS A 59 -1.10 20.58 5.74
C HIS A 59 -0.85 19.07 5.89
N ASP A 60 0.42 18.66 5.97
CA ASP A 60 0.79 17.26 6.16
C ASP A 60 2.14 17.20 6.90
N VAL A 61 2.46 16.08 7.55
CA VAL A 61 3.78 15.88 8.16
C VAL A 61 4.40 14.55 7.74
N MET A 62 5.67 14.58 7.37
CA MET A 62 6.53 13.41 7.22
C MET A 62 7.31 13.25 8.52
N SER A 63 6.61 12.74 9.53
CA SER A 63 7.00 12.72 10.94
C SER A 63 7.89 11.54 11.33
N MET A 64 8.73 11.74 12.35
CA MET A 64 9.49 10.69 13.04
C MET A 64 8.63 9.53 13.60
N LEU A 65 7.33 9.74 13.81
CA LEU A 65 6.40 8.74 14.35
C LEU A 65 5.64 7.94 13.26
N ASP A 66 5.70 8.36 12.00
CA ASP A 66 4.98 7.70 10.89
C ASP A 66 5.93 7.36 9.75
N ARG A 67 6.44 8.38 9.05
CA ARG A 67 7.26 8.25 7.85
C ARG A 67 8.37 9.30 7.86
N PRO A 68 9.42 9.11 8.66
CA PRO A 68 10.55 10.03 8.68
C PRO A 68 11.23 10.06 7.33
N ILE A 69 11.75 11.24 6.99
CA ILE A 69 12.82 11.31 6.00
C ILE A 69 14.08 10.82 6.71
N SER A 70 14.95 10.12 5.99
CA SER A 70 16.15 9.53 6.58
C SER A 70 17.38 10.18 5.99
N GLU A 71 18.21 10.76 6.86
CA GLU A 71 19.59 11.10 6.54
C GLU A 71 20.53 10.18 7.32
N PHE A 72 21.70 9.91 6.76
CA PHE A 72 22.63 8.98 7.39
C PHE A 72 23.26 9.55 8.65
N ASP A 73 23.28 10.87 8.82
CA ASP A 73 23.91 11.62 9.90
C ASP A 73 22.94 12.10 10.98
N GLY A 74 21.62 11.93 10.83
CA GLY A 74 20.67 12.36 11.86
C GLY A 74 19.19 12.12 11.55
N PRO A 75 18.30 12.27 12.55
CA PRO A 75 16.86 12.22 12.32
C PRO A 75 16.37 13.46 11.56
N VAL A 76 15.45 13.23 10.62
CA VAL A 76 14.83 14.27 9.79
C VAL A 76 13.33 14.08 9.76
N ASP A 77 12.62 15.18 9.90
CA ASP A 77 11.22 15.26 9.54
C ASP A 77 10.94 16.52 8.73
N SER A 78 9.76 16.54 8.12
CA SER A 78 9.35 17.67 7.31
C SER A 78 7.85 17.86 7.38
N VAL A 79 7.45 19.05 6.97
CA VAL A 79 6.06 19.43 6.83
C VAL A 79 5.73 19.68 5.37
N ARG A 80 4.45 19.58 5.05
CA ARG A 80 3.89 20.10 3.81
C ARG A 80 2.94 21.22 4.17
N LEU A 81 3.10 22.36 3.49
CA LEU A 81 2.16 23.47 3.55
C LEU A 81 1.28 23.45 2.30
N PRO A 82 -0.01 23.81 2.41
CA PRO A 82 -0.88 23.93 1.26
C PRO A 82 -0.37 25.05 0.34
N VAL A 83 -0.25 24.77 -0.95
CA VAL A 83 0.09 25.75 -2.00
C VAL A 83 -1.12 26.08 -2.88
N LEU A 84 -2.19 25.30 -2.75
CA LEU A 84 -3.49 25.53 -3.37
C LEU A 84 -4.58 25.49 -2.29
N ALA A 85 -5.68 26.20 -2.53
CA ALA A 85 -6.88 26.04 -1.72
C ALA A 85 -7.58 24.71 -2.09
N PRO A 86 -8.24 24.02 -1.15
CA PRO A 86 -9.05 22.84 -1.44
C PRO A 86 -10.07 23.08 -2.56
N LYS A 87 -10.15 22.15 -3.50
CA LYS A 87 -11.02 22.25 -4.66
C LYS A 87 -12.47 21.87 -4.35
N GLY A 88 -13.40 22.79 -4.62
CA GLY A 88 -14.83 22.54 -4.46
C GLY A 88 -15.18 22.38 -2.97
N GLU A 89 -15.85 21.29 -2.61
CA GLU A 89 -16.24 20.97 -1.23
C GLU A 89 -15.31 19.92 -0.57
N SER A 90 -14.17 19.62 -1.19
CA SER A 90 -13.20 18.69 -0.60
C SER A 90 -12.66 19.22 0.72
N LYS A 91 -12.43 18.33 1.68
CA LYS A 91 -11.79 18.65 2.96
C LYS A 91 -10.60 17.72 3.17
N PRO A 92 -9.48 18.21 3.73
CA PRO A 92 -8.39 17.33 4.15
C PRO A 92 -8.92 16.22 5.05
N PHE A 93 -8.70 14.97 4.67
CA PHE A 93 -9.26 13.84 5.41
C PHE A 93 -8.75 13.77 6.85
N GLN A 94 -7.56 14.31 7.11
CA GLN A 94 -7.03 14.48 8.47
C GLN A 94 -7.93 15.37 9.35
N ASP A 95 -8.44 16.48 8.82
CA ASP A 95 -9.40 17.34 9.54
C ASP A 95 -10.72 16.60 9.78
N VAL A 96 -11.18 15.84 8.78
CA VAL A 96 -12.38 15.00 8.89
C VAL A 96 -12.23 13.95 9.99
N LEU A 97 -11.08 13.29 10.10
CA LEU A 97 -10.81 12.32 11.16
C LEU A 97 -10.79 12.95 12.55
N ILE A 98 -10.19 14.14 12.70
CA ILE A 98 -10.19 14.88 13.96
C ILE A 98 -11.61 15.28 14.34
N GLU A 99 -12.38 15.82 13.40
CA GLU A 99 -13.77 16.21 13.61
C GLU A 99 -14.65 15.00 13.98
N LEU A 100 -14.49 13.89 13.27
CA LEU A 100 -15.22 12.65 13.54
C LEU A 100 -14.87 12.11 14.94
N GLY A 101 -13.58 12.06 15.29
CA GLY A 101 -13.13 11.62 16.61
C GLY A 101 -13.71 12.46 17.74
N SER A 102 -13.79 13.79 17.56
CA SER A 102 -14.44 14.68 18.51
C SER A 102 -15.96 14.48 18.59
N ARG A 103 -16.65 14.30 17.45
CA ARG A 103 -18.11 14.05 17.43
C ARG A 103 -18.48 12.72 18.08
N LEU A 104 -17.62 11.71 17.96
CA LEU A 104 -17.78 10.41 18.60
C LEU A 104 -17.39 10.41 20.09
N GLY A 105 -16.84 11.51 20.62
CA GLY A 105 -16.42 11.59 22.02
C GLY A 105 -15.21 10.71 22.35
N LEU A 106 -14.35 10.40 21.36
CA LEU A 106 -13.19 9.55 21.58
C LEU A 106 -12.21 10.23 22.57
N PRO A 107 -11.74 9.54 23.63
CA PRO A 107 -10.96 10.17 24.71
C PRO A 107 -9.70 10.93 24.26
N ALA A 108 -9.10 10.53 23.14
CA ALA A 108 -7.93 11.22 22.58
C ALA A 108 -8.28 12.60 21.96
N PHE A 109 -9.54 12.82 21.56
CA PHE A 109 -10.00 13.98 20.79
C PHE A 109 -10.95 14.91 21.57
N VAL A 110 -11.25 14.59 22.83
CA VAL A 110 -12.07 15.42 23.72
C VAL A 110 -11.40 15.62 25.08
N HIS A 111 -11.73 16.72 25.73
CA HIS A 111 -11.42 16.95 27.13
C HIS A 111 -12.33 16.10 28.03
N LYS A 112 -12.03 16.07 29.33
CA LYS A 112 -12.86 15.36 30.33
C LYS A 112 -14.31 15.86 30.38
N ASP A 113 -14.56 17.12 29.98
CA ASP A 113 -15.90 17.71 29.89
C ASP A 113 -16.59 17.43 28.54
N GLY A 114 -16.00 16.59 27.68
CA GLY A 114 -16.54 16.20 26.37
C GLY A 114 -16.31 17.24 25.26
N LYS A 115 -15.71 18.40 25.54
CA LYS A 115 -15.43 19.40 24.51
C LYS A 115 -14.30 18.95 23.60
N ARG A 116 -14.41 19.32 22.32
CA ARG A 116 -13.39 19.10 21.28
C ARG A 116 -12.02 19.61 21.73
N LYS A 117 -11.01 18.74 21.67
CA LYS A 117 -9.63 19.04 22.12
C LYS A 117 -8.79 19.74 21.04
N PHE A 118 -8.96 19.36 19.78
CA PHE A 118 -8.18 19.89 18.66
C PHE A 118 -9.09 20.53 17.63
N LYS A 119 -8.80 21.77 17.23
CA LYS A 119 -9.61 22.53 16.27
C LYS A 119 -9.52 21.97 14.85
N ASP A 120 -8.32 21.63 14.41
CA ASP A 120 -7.97 21.19 13.06
C ASP A 120 -6.64 20.42 13.10
N TYR A 121 -6.16 19.95 11.94
CA TYR A 121 -4.93 19.18 11.83
C TYR A 121 -3.66 19.95 12.25
N PRO A 122 -3.45 21.22 11.84
CA PRO A 122 -2.32 22.01 12.34
C PRO A 122 -2.29 22.11 13.87
N ASP A 123 -3.45 22.35 14.50
CA ASP A 123 -3.59 22.39 15.96
C ASP A 123 -3.29 21.03 16.61
N PHE A 124 -3.79 19.94 16.00
CA PHE A 124 -3.46 18.59 16.43
C PHE A 124 -1.96 18.30 16.38
N ILE A 125 -1.27 18.64 15.29
CA ILE A 125 0.17 18.37 15.15
C ILE A 125 1.00 19.10 16.21
N VAL A 126 0.64 20.35 16.55
CA VAL A 126 1.36 21.13 17.57
C VAL A 126 1.12 20.55 18.96
N ASN A 127 -0.15 20.26 19.30
CA ASN A 127 -0.58 19.99 20.67
C ASN A 127 -0.69 18.50 21.02
N PHE A 128 -0.55 17.60 20.05
CA PHE A 128 -0.53 16.17 20.31
C PHE A 128 0.74 15.75 21.06
N GLU A 129 0.57 14.81 21.98
CA GLU A 129 1.65 14.09 22.65
C GLU A 129 1.35 12.59 22.62
N THR A 130 2.39 11.77 22.46
CA THR A 130 2.27 10.30 22.43
C THR A 130 1.65 9.74 23.71
N GLU A 131 1.93 10.38 24.84
CA GLU A 131 1.38 10.09 26.16
C GLU A 131 1.24 11.42 26.92
N PRO A 132 0.27 11.57 27.83
CA PRO A 132 0.11 12.81 28.59
C PRO A 132 1.39 13.23 29.33
N GLY A 133 1.95 14.38 28.98
CA GLY A 133 3.17 14.92 29.58
C GLY A 133 4.46 14.31 29.04
N SER A 134 4.41 13.54 27.94
CA SER A 134 5.63 12.98 27.34
C SER A 134 6.51 14.06 26.69
N GLY A 135 5.91 15.18 26.27
CA GLY A 135 6.57 16.21 25.47
C GLY A 135 6.88 15.78 24.03
N ILE A 136 6.59 14.53 23.65
CA ILE A 136 6.91 13.97 22.33
C ILE A 136 5.69 14.13 21.43
N GLY A 137 5.78 15.04 20.48
CA GLY A 137 4.76 15.27 19.45
C GLY A 137 5.09 14.57 18.13
N PHE A 138 4.33 14.90 17.08
CA PHE A 138 4.58 14.39 15.73
C PHE A 138 5.87 14.97 15.11
N LEU A 139 6.15 16.24 15.35
CA LEU A 139 7.32 16.92 14.81
C LEU A 139 8.41 17.04 15.86
N ALA A 140 9.63 16.67 15.50
CA ALA A 140 10.82 16.69 16.32
C ALA A 140 11.43 18.09 16.44
N GLY A 141 11.39 18.89 15.37
CA GLY A 141 11.99 20.22 15.32
C GLY A 141 11.23 21.25 16.14
N TRP A 142 11.97 22.14 16.81
CA TRP A 142 11.45 23.30 17.54
C TRP A 142 10.28 23.01 18.50
N ARG A 143 10.47 22.02 19.38
CA ARG A 143 9.63 21.84 20.58
C ARG A 143 9.98 22.89 21.65
N GLY A 144 9.20 22.96 22.72
CA GLY A 144 9.33 24.01 23.75
C GLY A 144 8.62 25.30 23.34
N LYS A 145 8.12 26.09 24.30
CA LYS A 145 7.24 27.25 24.02
C LYS A 145 7.89 28.28 23.09
N GLY A 146 9.23 28.37 23.09
CA GLY A 146 10.02 29.25 22.25
C GLY A 146 10.66 28.56 21.04
N GLY A 147 10.51 27.24 20.88
CA GLY A 147 11.21 26.45 19.86
C GLY A 147 12.64 26.06 20.23
N GLU A 148 12.96 26.06 21.52
CA GLU A 148 14.30 25.81 22.07
C GLU A 148 14.68 24.33 22.21
N SER A 149 13.71 23.43 22.09
CA SER A 149 13.88 22.00 22.32
C SER A 149 13.69 21.19 21.03
N PHE A 150 14.10 19.92 21.09
CA PHE A 150 14.03 18.97 19.97
C PHE A 150 13.58 17.59 20.48
N MET A 151 12.78 16.87 19.67
CA MET A 151 12.09 15.60 19.95
C MET A 151 11.09 15.64 21.09
N ALA A 152 11.48 16.19 22.24
CA ALA A 152 10.70 16.28 23.45
C ALA A 152 10.70 17.73 23.97
N GLY A 153 9.52 18.22 24.33
CA GLY A 153 9.32 19.54 24.92
C GLY A 153 7.85 19.94 24.87
N GLU A 154 7.51 21.04 25.54
CA GLU A 154 6.14 21.59 25.48
C GLU A 154 5.73 21.91 24.02
N PRO A 155 4.41 21.87 23.70
CA PRO A 155 3.92 22.35 22.41
C PRO A 155 4.40 23.78 22.08
N ASN A 156 4.87 23.96 20.85
CA ASN A 156 5.30 25.26 20.33
C ASN A 156 4.22 25.85 19.41
N PRO A 157 3.55 26.95 19.78
CA PRO A 157 2.49 27.54 18.94
C PRO A 157 3.01 28.07 17.59
N ARG A 158 4.34 28.26 17.45
CA ARG A 158 4.99 28.71 16.21
C ARG A 158 5.71 27.59 15.45
N GLN A 159 5.47 26.31 15.79
CA GLN A 159 6.21 25.20 15.21
C GLN A 159 6.10 25.19 13.67
N TRP A 160 4.88 25.32 13.12
CA TRP A 160 4.65 25.39 11.67
C TRP A 160 5.39 26.54 10.99
N GLU A 161 5.41 27.73 11.61
CA GLU A 161 6.15 28.90 11.10
C GLU A 161 7.65 28.63 11.07
N MET A 162 8.19 27.98 12.10
CA MET A 162 9.61 27.63 12.16
C MET A 162 10.01 26.63 11.08
N TYR A 163 9.19 25.61 10.83
CA TYR A 163 9.39 24.72 9.69
C TYR A 163 9.30 25.48 8.36
N ALA A 164 8.30 26.35 8.18
CA ALA A 164 8.15 27.15 6.96
C ALA A 164 9.41 28.01 6.67
N ASN A 165 9.94 28.64 7.71
CA ASN A 165 11.16 29.45 7.65
C ASN A 165 12.43 28.62 7.43
N ASN A 166 12.38 27.30 7.66
CA ASN A 166 13.49 26.37 7.46
C ASN A 166 13.24 25.42 6.28
N ASN A 167 12.68 25.92 5.18
CA ASN A 167 12.42 25.15 3.96
C ASN A 167 11.59 23.89 4.21
N ASN A 168 10.62 23.97 5.12
CA ASN A 168 9.68 22.92 5.49
C ASN A 168 10.30 21.62 6.02
N HIS A 169 11.56 21.62 6.48
CA HIS A 169 12.17 20.43 7.07
C HIS A 169 12.99 20.79 8.31
N TYR A 170 13.27 19.80 9.14
CA TYR A 170 14.18 19.91 10.26
C TYR A 170 15.10 18.71 10.25
N HIS A 171 16.41 18.97 10.37
CA HIS A 171 17.42 17.95 10.49
C HIS A 171 18.24 18.21 11.76
N TYR A 172 18.29 17.22 12.65
CA TYR A 172 19.24 17.22 13.75
C TYR A 172 20.49 16.46 13.35
N GLU A 173 21.57 17.17 12.99
CA GLU A 173 22.84 16.54 12.69
C GLU A 173 23.45 15.95 13.96
N LEU A 174 23.63 14.63 14.01
CA LEU A 174 24.28 13.98 15.15
C LEU A 174 25.76 14.36 15.20
N PRO A 175 26.37 14.47 16.39
CA PRO A 175 27.82 14.56 16.51
C PRO A 175 28.51 13.51 15.66
N ARG A 176 29.59 13.87 14.97
CA ARG A 176 30.32 12.96 14.06
C ARG A 176 30.69 11.62 14.73
N SER A 177 30.99 11.65 16.03
CA SER A 177 31.28 10.45 16.81
C SER A 177 30.08 9.52 16.96
N TYR A 178 28.84 9.97 16.83
CA TYR A 178 27.60 9.18 16.99
C TYR A 178 27.09 8.61 15.66
N GLN A 179 27.63 9.06 14.52
CA GLN A 179 27.16 8.66 13.19
C GLN A 179 27.57 7.23 12.80
N TYR A 180 28.56 6.65 13.49
CA TYR A 180 29.12 5.33 13.16
C TYR A 180 28.86 4.30 14.26
N MET A 181 28.72 3.03 13.87
CA MET A 181 28.56 1.88 14.77
C MET A 181 27.44 2.07 15.82
N ARG A 182 26.31 2.68 15.42
CA ARG A 182 25.19 3.06 16.30
C ARG A 182 24.68 1.92 17.19
N ASN A 183 24.81 0.68 16.73
CA ASN A 183 24.46 -0.51 17.50
C ASN A 183 25.34 -0.76 18.75
N TRP A 184 26.54 -0.16 18.86
CA TRP A 184 27.47 -0.30 20.00
C TRP A 184 27.99 1.04 20.53
N ASN A 185 27.63 2.13 19.88
CA ASN A 185 28.14 3.45 20.20
C ASN A 185 27.44 3.98 21.46
N GLN A 186 28.15 3.98 22.58
CA GLN A 186 27.61 4.37 23.87
C GLN A 186 27.02 5.80 23.87
N GLY A 187 27.68 6.75 23.18
CA GLY A 187 27.19 8.12 23.09
C GLY A 187 25.87 8.22 22.32
N TYR A 188 25.78 7.50 21.19
CA TYR A 188 24.52 7.39 20.45
C TYR A 188 23.44 6.67 21.24
N LEU A 189 23.74 5.55 21.91
CA LEU A 189 22.74 4.77 22.66
C LEU A 189 22.18 5.56 23.86
N GLN A 190 23.03 6.31 24.57
CA GLN A 190 22.60 7.25 25.61
C GLN A 190 21.72 8.36 25.02
N TRP A 191 22.14 8.96 23.91
CA TRP A 191 21.37 10.01 23.24
C TRP A 191 20.02 9.49 22.74
N ALA A 192 19.97 8.29 22.15
CA ALA A 192 18.77 7.68 21.61
C ALA A 192 17.78 7.25 22.73
N GLU A 193 18.28 6.75 23.86
CA GLU A 193 17.45 6.45 25.03
C GLU A 193 16.88 7.74 25.63
N HIS A 194 17.71 8.79 25.77
CA HIS A 194 17.27 10.09 26.28
C HIS A 194 16.12 10.69 25.46
N HIS A 195 16.20 10.59 24.12
CA HIS A 195 15.15 11.05 23.21
C HIS A 195 14.07 9.98 22.91
N ARG A 196 14.06 8.87 23.66
CA ARG A 196 13.09 7.76 23.57
C ARG A 196 12.97 7.10 22.18
N LEU A 197 14.03 7.14 21.38
CA LEU A 197 14.12 6.39 20.12
C LEU A 197 14.36 4.89 20.35
N ILE A 198 15.01 4.55 21.47
CA ILE A 198 15.19 3.18 21.94
C ILE A 198 14.70 3.07 23.38
N ARG A 199 14.29 1.86 23.78
CA ARG A 199 13.76 1.61 25.13
C ARG A 199 14.82 1.53 26.21
N ARG A 200 16.04 1.15 25.84
CA ARG A 200 17.14 0.86 26.75
C ARG A 200 18.45 1.21 26.08
N ASN A 201 19.36 1.82 26.84
CA ASN A 201 20.75 1.99 26.47
C ASN A 201 21.50 0.65 26.61
N ALA A 202 21.35 -0.19 25.61
CA ALA A 202 22.05 -1.45 25.47
C ALA A 202 22.43 -1.68 24.00
N PRO A 203 23.51 -2.43 23.72
CA PRO A 203 23.88 -2.76 22.36
C PRO A 203 22.72 -3.40 21.58
N VAL A 204 22.53 -2.97 20.33
CA VAL A 204 21.54 -3.57 19.41
C VAL A 204 22.20 -4.75 18.71
N LEU A 205 22.02 -5.95 19.28
CA LEU A 205 22.64 -7.16 18.79
C LEU A 205 21.82 -7.80 17.66
N CYS A 206 22.51 -8.27 16.63
CA CYS A 206 21.91 -9.16 15.63
C CYS A 206 21.83 -10.58 16.22
N HIS A 207 20.61 -11.05 16.45
CA HIS A 207 20.37 -12.38 17.00
C HIS A 207 20.24 -13.41 15.88
N LEU A 208 21.14 -14.40 15.85
CA LEU A 208 20.95 -15.60 15.01
C LEU A 208 19.86 -16.52 15.58
N TYR A 209 19.78 -16.61 16.91
CA TYR A 209 18.73 -17.35 17.62
C TYR A 209 17.72 -16.38 18.22
N SER A 210 16.45 -16.51 17.84
CA SER A 210 15.35 -15.68 18.35
C SER A 210 14.61 -16.35 19.51
N GLU A 211 14.91 -15.89 20.73
CA GLU A 211 14.16 -16.26 21.94
C GLU A 211 12.67 -15.91 21.85
N VAL A 212 12.33 -14.87 21.07
CA VAL A 212 10.94 -14.47 20.85
C VAL A 212 10.21 -15.54 20.04
N LEU A 213 10.76 -15.96 18.90
CA LEU A 213 10.15 -17.00 18.06
C LEU A 213 10.09 -18.34 18.80
N GLN A 214 11.13 -18.68 19.57
CA GLN A 214 11.12 -19.90 20.37
C GLN A 214 9.94 -19.97 21.35
N LYS A 215 9.53 -18.84 21.95
CA LYS A 215 8.36 -18.82 22.86
C LYS A 215 7.07 -19.20 22.12
N PHE A 216 6.88 -18.70 20.90
CA PHE A 216 5.72 -19.07 20.08
C PHE A 216 5.76 -20.56 19.69
N ARG A 217 6.95 -21.06 19.32
CA ARG A 217 7.14 -22.49 19.01
C ARG A 217 6.85 -23.40 20.20
N LEU A 218 7.37 -23.06 21.38
CA LEU A 218 7.10 -23.80 22.62
C LEU A 218 5.61 -23.78 22.98
N ALA A 219 4.93 -22.64 22.80
CA ALA A 219 3.49 -22.54 23.01
C ALA A 219 2.70 -23.47 22.06
N ALA A 220 3.11 -23.57 20.79
CA ALA A 220 2.54 -24.51 19.83
C ALA A 220 2.77 -25.97 20.24
N GLN A 221 3.94 -26.28 20.80
CA GLN A 221 4.28 -27.59 21.38
C GLN A 221 3.59 -27.87 22.73
N GLY A 222 2.77 -26.95 23.23
CA GLY A 222 2.11 -27.08 24.52
C GLY A 222 3.04 -26.99 25.73
N LYS A 223 4.26 -26.44 25.55
CA LYS A 223 5.26 -26.23 26.59
C LYS A 223 5.13 -24.83 27.17
N GLY A 224 5.02 -24.74 28.49
CA GLY A 224 4.95 -23.48 29.24
C GLY A 224 3.53 -23.08 29.67
N PRO A 225 3.41 -22.08 30.56
CA PRO A 225 2.14 -21.69 31.18
C PRO A 225 1.28 -20.75 30.31
N GLY A 226 1.76 -20.40 29.11
CA GLY A 226 1.14 -19.39 28.24
C GLY A 226 -0.06 -19.87 27.44
N ARG A 227 -0.64 -18.94 26.65
CA ARG A 227 -1.68 -19.26 25.68
C ARG A 227 -1.11 -20.17 24.59
N LYS A 228 -1.92 -21.14 24.16
CA LYS A 228 -1.61 -22.02 23.02
C LYS A 228 -2.29 -21.46 21.77
N PRO A 229 -1.67 -21.56 20.58
CA PRO A 229 -2.36 -21.23 19.34
C PRO A 229 -3.54 -22.21 19.10
N PRO A 230 -4.53 -21.81 18.27
CA PRO A 230 -5.62 -22.69 17.86
C PRO A 230 -5.10 -24.03 17.33
N GLU A 231 -5.81 -25.11 17.63
CA GLU A 231 -5.35 -26.48 17.31
C GLU A 231 -4.94 -26.64 15.85
N HIS A 232 -5.80 -26.20 14.93
CA HIS A 232 -5.59 -26.27 13.49
C HIS A 232 -4.37 -25.46 12.98
N LEU A 233 -3.84 -24.51 13.77
CA LEU A 233 -2.68 -23.70 13.41
C LEU A 233 -1.40 -24.10 14.17
N ARG A 234 -1.45 -25.06 15.09
CA ARG A 234 -0.29 -25.42 15.92
C ARG A 234 0.92 -25.81 15.08
N LYS A 235 0.72 -26.69 14.09
CA LYS A 235 1.80 -27.16 13.21
C LYS A 235 2.42 -26.02 12.40
N ARG A 236 1.60 -25.09 11.89
CA ARG A 236 2.07 -23.89 11.18
C ARG A 236 2.95 -23.02 12.08
N VAL A 237 2.49 -22.74 13.31
CA VAL A 237 3.27 -21.95 14.28
C VAL A 237 4.56 -22.69 14.66
N GLU A 238 4.47 -23.98 14.94
CA GLU A 238 5.64 -24.79 15.30
C GLU A 238 6.71 -24.84 14.20
N THR A 239 6.28 -24.89 12.93
CA THR A 239 7.17 -24.97 11.77
C THR A 239 7.84 -23.64 11.49
N HIS A 240 7.07 -22.54 11.47
CA HIS A 240 7.57 -21.26 10.95
C HIS A 240 8.12 -20.31 12.01
N PHE A 241 7.86 -20.55 13.29
CA PHE A 241 8.49 -19.82 14.39
C PHE A 241 9.78 -20.53 14.85
N ASP A 242 10.54 -21.07 13.89
CA ASP A 242 11.87 -21.60 14.19
C ASP A 242 12.76 -20.46 14.72
N PRO A 243 13.45 -20.66 15.86
CA PRO A 243 14.31 -19.61 16.40
C PRO A 243 15.57 -19.38 15.54
N LEU A 244 15.92 -20.28 14.62
CA LEU A 244 17.03 -20.11 13.70
C LEU A 244 16.54 -19.84 12.27
N PRO A 245 17.31 -19.10 11.46
CA PRO A 245 17.06 -19.01 10.03
C PRO A 245 17.05 -20.40 9.40
N PHE A 246 16.02 -20.69 8.61
CA PHE A 246 15.87 -21.94 7.89
C PHE A 246 15.23 -21.69 6.53
N TYR A 247 15.32 -22.68 5.66
CA TYR A 247 14.67 -22.64 4.35
C TYR A 247 13.26 -23.26 4.44
N SER A 248 12.29 -22.58 3.83
CA SER A 248 10.97 -23.12 3.54
C SER A 248 10.55 -22.72 2.14
N GLU A 249 9.88 -23.63 1.42
CA GLU A 249 9.20 -23.28 0.17
C GLU A 249 8.02 -22.33 0.44
N PRO A 250 7.65 -21.47 -0.53
CA PRO A 250 6.43 -20.67 -0.45
C PRO A 250 5.21 -21.52 -0.12
N LEU A 251 4.33 -21.04 0.76
CA LEU A 251 3.22 -21.83 1.32
C LEU A 251 2.27 -22.35 0.23
N GLU A 252 1.92 -21.50 -0.73
CA GLU A 252 1.05 -21.89 -1.85
C GLU A 252 1.72 -22.94 -2.73
N SER A 253 3.03 -22.81 -3.00
CA SER A 253 3.78 -23.75 -3.84
C SER A 253 3.79 -25.18 -3.29
N GLN A 254 3.68 -25.34 -1.96
CA GLN A 254 3.57 -26.66 -1.31
C GLN A 254 2.21 -27.33 -1.53
N LEU A 255 1.19 -26.58 -1.95
CA LEU A 255 -0.21 -27.02 -2.03
C LEU A 255 -0.76 -27.08 -3.46
N ILE A 256 0.04 -26.73 -4.46
CA ILE A 256 -0.38 -26.68 -5.87
C ILE A 256 0.55 -27.50 -6.76
N ASP A 257 0.09 -27.87 -7.96
CA ASP A 257 0.94 -28.55 -8.94
C ASP A 257 1.89 -27.57 -9.64
N THR A 258 3.10 -27.45 -9.11
CA THR A 258 4.17 -26.61 -9.65
C THR A 258 4.69 -27.06 -11.03
N ARG A 259 4.33 -28.26 -11.51
CA ARG A 259 4.63 -28.72 -12.87
C ARG A 259 3.64 -28.14 -13.88
N THR A 260 2.37 -28.06 -13.49
CA THR A 260 1.31 -27.39 -14.26
C THR A 260 1.50 -25.87 -14.27
N TYR A 261 2.02 -25.29 -13.18
CA TYR A 261 2.33 -23.86 -13.04
C TYR A 261 3.85 -23.65 -12.83
N PRO A 262 4.66 -23.80 -13.89
CA PRO A 262 6.12 -23.88 -13.76
C PRO A 262 6.83 -22.53 -13.58
N LEU A 263 6.16 -21.41 -13.85
CA LEU A 263 6.77 -20.08 -13.85
C LEU A 263 6.47 -19.34 -12.53
N ASN A 264 7.44 -18.59 -12.02
CA ASN A 264 7.21 -17.59 -10.97
C ASN A 264 6.69 -16.30 -11.61
N ALA A 265 5.72 -15.65 -10.98
CA ALA A 265 5.19 -14.38 -11.47
C ALA A 265 5.37 -13.28 -10.42
N ILE A 266 6.01 -12.17 -10.81
CA ILE A 266 6.28 -11.04 -9.91
C ILE A 266 5.76 -9.74 -10.49
N THR A 267 5.53 -8.75 -9.62
CA THR A 267 5.25 -7.38 -10.05
C THR A 267 6.39 -6.45 -9.66
N GLN A 268 6.62 -5.42 -10.47
CA GLN A 268 7.56 -4.36 -10.16
C GLN A 268 6.82 -3.02 -10.08
N ARG A 269 7.37 -2.07 -9.31
CA ARG A 269 6.81 -0.72 -9.25
C ARG A 269 7.50 0.17 -10.30
N PRO A 270 6.74 0.84 -11.18
CA PRO A 270 7.34 1.76 -12.13
C PRO A 270 7.95 2.95 -11.39
N MET A 271 9.19 3.31 -11.72
CA MET A 271 9.91 4.41 -11.06
C MET A 271 9.25 5.78 -11.27
N ALA A 272 8.56 5.95 -12.40
CA ALA A 272 7.88 7.18 -12.75
C ALA A 272 6.51 7.35 -12.06
N MET A 273 6.09 6.41 -11.19
CA MET A 273 4.74 6.37 -10.67
C MET A 273 4.69 6.08 -9.16
N TYR A 274 3.68 6.62 -8.50
CA TYR A 274 3.38 6.32 -7.11
C TYR A 274 2.15 5.41 -7.03
N HIS A 275 2.38 4.09 -6.99
CA HIS A 275 1.31 3.09 -6.91
C HIS A 275 0.23 3.31 -7.98
N SER A 276 -1.05 3.33 -7.59
CA SER A 276 -2.20 3.47 -8.48
C SER A 276 -2.58 4.92 -8.81
N TRP A 277 -1.82 5.91 -8.33
CA TRP A 277 -2.20 7.33 -8.37
C TRP A 277 -1.70 8.07 -9.63
N ASP A 278 -1.08 7.34 -10.56
CA ASP A 278 -0.51 7.87 -11.80
C ASP A 278 -1.54 8.36 -12.82
N SER A 279 -2.72 7.74 -12.84
CA SER A 279 -3.67 7.92 -13.93
C SER A 279 -4.37 9.28 -13.90
N GLN A 280 -4.07 10.09 -12.89
CA GLN A 280 -4.45 11.49 -12.81
C GLN A 280 -3.42 12.43 -13.47
N ASN A 281 -2.21 11.95 -13.72
CA ASN A 281 -1.14 12.73 -14.31
C ASN A 281 -1.04 12.45 -15.81
N ALA A 282 -1.52 13.40 -16.62
CA ALA A 282 -1.53 13.29 -18.08
C ALA A 282 -0.14 13.13 -18.73
N TRP A 283 0.95 13.50 -18.06
CA TRP A 283 2.31 13.30 -18.56
C TRP A 283 2.83 11.90 -18.26
N LEU A 284 2.63 11.40 -17.05
CA LEU A 284 3.09 10.05 -16.66
C LEU A 284 2.35 8.95 -17.44
N ARG A 285 1.08 9.18 -17.77
CA ARG A 285 0.29 8.28 -18.63
C ARG A 285 0.87 8.10 -20.03
N GLN A 286 1.63 9.08 -20.54
CA GLN A 286 2.30 8.93 -21.84
C GLN A 286 3.50 7.97 -21.77
N ILE A 287 4.02 7.70 -20.56
CA ILE A 287 5.10 6.75 -20.30
C ILE A 287 4.51 5.36 -20.02
N HIS A 288 3.47 5.28 -19.20
CA HIS A 288 2.87 4.03 -18.72
C HIS A 288 1.34 3.99 -18.89
N GLY A 289 0.84 4.18 -20.11
CA GLY A 289 -0.60 4.10 -20.41
C GLY A 289 -1.17 2.67 -20.34
N TYR A 290 -0.31 1.66 -20.46
CA TYR A 290 -0.63 0.24 -20.25
C TYR A 290 0.64 -0.56 -19.95
N ASN A 291 0.47 -1.81 -19.52
CA ASN A 291 1.56 -2.75 -19.21
C ASN A 291 1.48 -4.01 -20.09
N ALA A 292 2.60 -4.73 -20.14
CA ALA A 292 2.73 -6.02 -20.80
C ALA A 292 3.32 -7.05 -19.82
N LEU A 293 3.12 -8.33 -20.11
CA LEU A 293 3.79 -9.42 -19.41
C LEU A 293 5.17 -9.64 -20.02
N PHE A 294 6.21 -9.30 -19.27
CA PHE A 294 7.60 -9.51 -19.67
C PHE A 294 8.03 -10.94 -19.35
N LEU A 295 8.58 -11.62 -20.35
CA LEU A 295 9.01 -13.01 -20.26
C LEU A 295 10.19 -13.30 -21.18
N HIS A 296 10.98 -14.32 -20.87
CA HIS A 296 12.11 -14.72 -21.70
C HIS A 296 11.63 -15.31 -23.05
N PRO A 297 12.27 -15.02 -24.20
CA PRO A 297 11.86 -15.55 -25.51
C PRO A 297 11.64 -17.07 -25.56
N SER A 298 12.41 -17.84 -24.79
CA SER A 298 12.27 -19.31 -24.71
C SER A 298 10.91 -19.77 -24.19
N VAL A 299 10.23 -18.98 -23.36
CA VAL A 299 8.86 -19.28 -22.91
C VAL A 299 7.88 -19.14 -24.08
N GLY A 300 8.03 -18.10 -24.90
CA GLY A 300 7.25 -17.90 -26.11
C GLY A 300 7.45 -18.99 -27.15
N PHE A 301 8.70 -19.40 -27.40
CA PHE A 301 9.01 -20.49 -28.33
C PHE A 301 8.39 -21.82 -27.87
N LYS A 302 8.47 -22.15 -26.57
CA LYS A 302 7.83 -23.35 -26.02
C LYS A 302 6.29 -23.27 -26.07
N GLY A 303 5.72 -22.07 -25.86
CA GLY A 303 4.29 -21.82 -25.87
C GLY A 303 3.69 -21.51 -27.25
N ASN A 304 4.49 -21.51 -28.32
CA ASN A 304 4.09 -21.19 -29.70
C ASN A 304 3.41 -19.80 -29.86
N PHE A 305 3.91 -18.78 -29.16
CA PHE A 305 3.50 -17.38 -29.33
C PHE A 305 4.70 -16.47 -29.56
N LYS A 306 4.45 -15.30 -30.15
CA LYS A 306 5.48 -14.31 -30.54
C LYS A 306 5.48 -13.11 -29.59
N ASP A 307 6.55 -12.33 -29.66
CA ASP A 307 6.56 -11.00 -29.06
C ASP A 307 5.41 -10.16 -29.64
N GLY A 308 4.63 -9.49 -28.79
CA GLY A 308 3.43 -8.78 -29.23
C GLY A 308 2.13 -9.57 -29.14
N ASP A 309 2.18 -10.90 -29.07
CA ASP A 309 0.97 -11.72 -29.03
C ASP A 309 0.19 -11.52 -27.73
N TRP A 310 -1.12 -11.74 -27.82
CA TRP A 310 -1.98 -11.89 -26.65
C TRP A 310 -1.79 -13.28 -26.04
N VAL A 311 -1.70 -13.31 -24.72
CA VAL A 311 -1.49 -14.54 -23.94
C VAL A 311 -2.45 -14.61 -22.77
N TRP A 312 -2.78 -15.83 -22.36
CA TRP A 312 -3.36 -16.11 -21.07
C TRP A 312 -2.23 -16.42 -20.08
N ILE A 313 -2.21 -15.69 -18.98
CA ILE A 313 -1.44 -16.05 -17.78
C ILE A 313 -2.41 -16.61 -16.75
N GLU A 314 -2.14 -17.81 -16.25
CA GLU A 314 -3.08 -18.59 -15.45
C GLU A 314 -2.40 -19.08 -14.17
N SER A 315 -3.09 -18.97 -13.04
CA SER A 315 -2.76 -19.61 -11.76
C SER A 315 -3.86 -20.62 -11.41
N PRO A 316 -3.75 -21.40 -10.31
CA PRO A 316 -4.85 -22.22 -9.83
C PRO A 316 -6.16 -21.46 -9.58
N TRP A 317 -6.08 -20.14 -9.42
CA TRP A 317 -7.17 -19.27 -8.99
C TRP A 317 -7.92 -18.61 -10.13
N GLY A 318 -7.31 -18.53 -11.32
CA GLY A 318 -7.93 -17.87 -12.45
C GLY A 318 -6.98 -17.59 -13.59
N ARG A 319 -7.42 -16.71 -14.49
CA ARG A 319 -6.66 -16.34 -15.68
C ARG A 319 -6.82 -14.87 -16.04
N VAL A 320 -5.74 -14.30 -16.57
CA VAL A 320 -5.69 -12.94 -17.07
C VAL A 320 -5.22 -12.96 -18.52
N ARG A 321 -5.90 -12.18 -19.38
CA ARG A 321 -5.44 -11.96 -20.76
C ARG A 321 -4.64 -10.68 -20.82
N CYS A 322 -3.44 -10.76 -21.37
CA CYS A 322 -2.52 -9.63 -21.48
C CYS A 322 -1.62 -9.77 -22.72
N MET A 323 -0.90 -8.70 -23.04
CA MET A 323 0.06 -8.70 -24.14
C MET A 323 1.42 -9.20 -23.66
N ALA A 324 2.06 -10.10 -24.41
CA ALA A 324 3.40 -10.57 -24.12
C ALA A 324 4.47 -9.59 -24.64
N ARG A 325 5.54 -9.41 -23.86
CA ARG A 325 6.78 -8.75 -24.29
C ARG A 325 7.98 -9.62 -23.99
N PHE A 326 8.79 -9.88 -25.00
CA PHE A 326 9.99 -10.68 -24.84
C PHE A 326 11.13 -9.82 -24.32
N SER A 327 11.88 -10.34 -23.34
CA SER A 327 13.13 -9.74 -22.89
C SER A 327 14.09 -10.82 -22.40
N GLU A 328 15.32 -10.79 -22.91
CA GLU A 328 16.42 -11.66 -22.44
C GLU A 328 16.96 -11.23 -21.06
N SER A 329 16.52 -10.08 -20.55
CA SER A 329 16.80 -9.67 -19.16
C SER A 329 15.95 -10.40 -18.13
N VAL A 330 15.02 -11.25 -18.58
CA VAL A 330 14.11 -12.00 -17.71
C VAL A 330 14.62 -13.43 -17.56
N GLU A 331 14.74 -13.88 -16.32
CA GLU A 331 15.11 -15.27 -16.02
C GLU A 331 14.05 -16.23 -16.61
N PRO A 332 14.43 -17.30 -17.36
CA PRO A 332 13.48 -18.15 -18.08
C PRO A 332 12.37 -18.83 -17.26
N GLY A 333 12.55 -19.02 -15.97
CA GLY A 333 11.54 -19.53 -15.02
C GLY A 333 10.65 -18.45 -14.41
N THR A 334 10.76 -17.20 -14.87
CA THR A 334 10.08 -16.04 -14.28
C THR A 334 9.36 -15.19 -15.33
N VAL A 335 8.22 -14.62 -14.96
CA VAL A 335 7.51 -13.58 -15.71
C VAL A 335 7.24 -12.40 -14.81
N TRP A 336 7.15 -11.20 -15.38
CA TRP A 336 6.85 -10.01 -14.57
C TRP A 336 6.05 -8.94 -15.31
N THR A 337 5.41 -8.06 -14.55
CA THR A 337 4.71 -6.88 -15.08
C THR A 337 4.79 -5.70 -14.12
N TRP A 338 4.43 -4.51 -14.58
CA TRP A 338 4.26 -3.33 -13.73
C TRP A 338 3.00 -3.46 -12.87
N ASN A 339 3.13 -3.14 -11.58
CA ASN A 339 2.02 -3.07 -10.64
C ASN A 339 1.14 -1.84 -10.91
N ALA A 340 -0.15 -1.97 -10.61
CA ALA A 340 -1.13 -0.89 -10.52
C ALA A 340 -1.41 -0.09 -11.81
N ILE A 341 -1.02 -0.59 -12.98
CA ILE A 341 -1.28 0.05 -14.28
C ILE A 341 -2.72 -0.16 -14.75
N GLY A 342 -3.22 -1.39 -14.71
CA GLY A 342 -4.58 -1.70 -15.15
C GLY A 342 -5.64 -0.97 -14.32
N LYS A 343 -6.62 -0.34 -14.98
CA LYS A 343 -7.72 0.40 -14.33
C LYS A 343 -9.07 -0.11 -14.81
N ALA A 344 -10.09 -0.02 -13.95
CA ALA A 344 -11.45 -0.27 -14.41
C ALA A 344 -11.91 0.79 -15.42
N SER A 345 -12.72 0.37 -16.40
CA SER A 345 -13.34 1.28 -17.37
C SER A 345 -14.14 2.38 -16.65
N GLY A 346 -13.87 3.65 -16.98
CA GLY A 346 -14.54 4.83 -16.41
C GLY A 346 -14.05 5.27 -15.02
N ALA A 347 -13.11 4.54 -14.41
CA ALA A 347 -12.49 4.93 -13.15
C ALA A 347 -11.44 6.03 -13.34
N TRP A 348 -11.04 6.69 -12.25
CA TRP A 348 -10.03 7.76 -12.23
C TRP A 348 -10.35 8.95 -13.15
N GLY A 349 -11.62 9.13 -13.56
CA GLY A 349 -11.99 10.16 -14.53
C GLY A 349 -11.47 9.89 -15.95
N LEU A 350 -11.06 8.66 -16.24
CA LEU A 350 -10.66 8.21 -17.57
C LEU A 350 -11.88 7.93 -18.45
N ALA A 351 -11.69 8.02 -19.77
CA ALA A 351 -12.69 7.55 -20.72
C ALA A 351 -12.88 6.02 -20.59
N GLU A 352 -14.08 5.53 -20.91
CA GLU A 352 -14.40 4.10 -20.81
C GLU A 352 -13.48 3.23 -21.68
N ASN A 353 -13.01 3.76 -22.81
CA ASN A 353 -12.10 3.13 -23.77
C ASN A 353 -10.62 3.54 -23.60
N ALA A 354 -10.22 4.05 -22.43
CA ALA A 354 -8.84 4.43 -22.17
C ALA A 354 -7.88 3.21 -22.23
N GLU A 355 -6.63 3.42 -22.64
CA GLU A 355 -5.65 2.32 -22.78
C GLU A 355 -5.43 1.57 -21.46
N GLU A 356 -5.50 2.27 -20.34
CA GLU A 356 -5.35 1.72 -19.00
C GLU A 356 -6.40 0.64 -18.69
N SER A 357 -7.61 0.74 -19.28
CA SER A 357 -8.68 -0.24 -19.10
C SER A 357 -8.74 -1.28 -20.20
N GLN A 358 -8.37 -0.91 -21.43
CA GLN A 358 -8.44 -1.81 -22.59
C GLN A 358 -7.19 -2.69 -22.70
N LYS A 359 -6.00 -2.13 -22.48
CA LYS A 359 -4.70 -2.79 -22.67
C LYS A 359 -3.97 -3.05 -21.35
N GLY A 360 -4.28 -2.27 -20.30
CA GLY A 360 -3.73 -2.47 -18.97
C GLY A 360 -4.34 -3.69 -18.26
N PHE A 361 -3.54 -4.37 -17.44
CA PHE A 361 -3.99 -5.51 -16.64
C PHE A 361 -3.36 -5.50 -15.24
N LEU A 362 -3.96 -6.28 -14.33
CA LEU A 362 -3.44 -6.51 -12.98
C LEU A 362 -3.12 -7.99 -12.82
N LEU A 363 -1.91 -8.30 -12.35
CA LEU A 363 -1.56 -9.67 -11.98
C LEU A 363 -2.32 -10.11 -10.71
N ASN A 364 -2.76 -9.15 -9.91
CA ASN A 364 -3.49 -9.31 -8.65
C ASN A 364 -4.73 -10.21 -8.75
N HIS A 365 -5.37 -10.30 -9.92
CA HIS A 365 -6.48 -11.23 -10.16
C HIS A 365 -6.10 -12.71 -9.99
N LEU A 366 -4.80 -13.02 -10.03
CA LEU A 366 -4.26 -14.37 -9.95
C LEU A 366 -3.70 -14.72 -8.58
N ILE A 367 -3.66 -13.78 -7.63
CA ILE A 367 -3.04 -13.95 -6.32
C ILE A 367 -4.14 -14.15 -5.29
N SER A 368 -4.27 -15.36 -4.73
CA SER A 368 -5.27 -15.65 -3.70
C SER A 368 -4.80 -15.20 -2.30
N GLU A 369 -5.69 -14.57 -1.54
CA GLU A 369 -5.53 -14.22 -0.13
C GLU A 369 -5.64 -15.42 0.82
N GLU A 370 -6.16 -16.54 0.33
CA GLU A 370 -6.27 -17.82 1.05
C GLU A 370 -5.49 -18.94 0.32
N LEU A 371 -4.93 -19.85 1.10
CA LEU A 371 -4.31 -21.07 0.61
C LEU A 371 -5.39 -22.08 0.18
N PRO A 372 -5.07 -23.04 -0.72
CA PRO A 372 -5.97 -24.15 -0.98
C PRO A 372 -6.33 -24.88 0.32
N PRO A 373 -7.56 -25.42 0.44
CA PRO A 373 -7.96 -26.21 1.60
C PRO A 373 -6.92 -27.27 1.94
N ASN A 374 -6.51 -27.31 3.20
CA ASN A 374 -5.42 -28.16 3.67
C ASN A 374 -5.66 -28.64 5.12
N GLU A 375 -4.67 -29.28 5.73
CA GLU A 375 -4.78 -29.83 7.09
C GLU A 375 -5.13 -28.78 8.18
N ALA A 376 -4.88 -27.50 7.92
CA ALA A 376 -5.21 -26.41 8.82
C ALA A 376 -6.65 -25.86 8.62
N GLY A 377 -7.39 -26.34 7.62
CA GLY A 377 -8.79 -25.98 7.37
C GLY A 377 -9.05 -25.49 5.94
N GLU A 378 -10.30 -25.07 5.72
CA GLU A 378 -10.78 -24.58 4.41
C GLU A 378 -10.37 -23.13 4.15
N HIS A 379 -10.30 -22.31 5.21
CA HIS A 379 -9.99 -20.87 5.12
C HIS A 379 -8.71 -20.56 5.89
N VAL A 380 -7.58 -20.64 5.20
CA VAL A 380 -6.26 -20.40 5.78
C VAL A 380 -5.58 -19.27 5.02
N SER A 381 -5.16 -18.21 5.72
CA SER A 381 -4.54 -17.04 5.09
C SER A 381 -3.25 -17.39 4.33
N ASN A 382 -3.15 -16.89 3.09
CA ASN A 382 -1.94 -16.86 2.29
C ASN A 382 -1.07 -15.63 2.65
N SER A 383 -0.58 -15.65 3.88
CA SER A 383 0.30 -14.62 4.44
C SER A 383 1.53 -15.23 5.10
N ASP A 384 2.60 -14.44 5.18
CA ASP A 384 3.79 -14.79 5.94
C ASP A 384 3.37 -15.22 7.36
N PRO A 385 3.72 -16.44 7.80
CA PRO A 385 3.19 -17.02 9.02
C PRO A 385 3.66 -16.30 10.30
N VAL A 386 4.71 -15.49 10.23
CA VAL A 386 5.28 -14.77 11.39
C VAL A 386 4.73 -13.35 11.48
N THR A 387 4.68 -12.63 10.36
CA THR A 387 4.36 -11.20 10.29
C THR A 387 2.93 -10.91 9.82
N GLY A 388 2.27 -11.89 9.19
CA GLY A 388 0.96 -11.71 8.56
C GLY A 388 1.00 -10.89 7.25
N GLN A 389 2.20 -10.63 6.70
CA GLN A 389 2.31 -9.89 5.44
C GLN A 389 1.79 -10.71 4.25
N ALA A 390 1.13 -10.04 3.31
CA ALA A 390 0.60 -10.64 2.09
C ALA A 390 1.69 -11.25 1.19
N ALA A 391 1.44 -12.45 0.67
CA ALA A 391 2.36 -13.23 -0.17
C ALA A 391 2.37 -12.78 -1.65
N TRP A 392 2.75 -11.52 -1.91
CA TRP A 392 2.70 -10.90 -3.24
C TRP A 392 3.60 -11.53 -4.32
N TYR A 393 4.64 -12.25 -3.91
CA TYR A 393 5.72 -12.73 -4.80
C TYR A 393 5.81 -14.26 -4.87
N ASP A 394 4.85 -14.97 -4.29
CA ASP A 394 4.83 -16.43 -4.21
C ASP A 394 4.06 -17.08 -5.39
N LEU A 395 3.50 -16.24 -6.27
CA LEU A 395 2.57 -16.65 -7.32
C LEU A 395 3.23 -17.55 -8.37
N ARG A 396 2.65 -18.73 -8.57
CA ARG A 396 3.00 -19.68 -9.64
C ARG A 396 2.00 -19.61 -10.79
N VAL A 397 2.51 -19.59 -12.01
CA VAL A 397 1.69 -19.47 -13.23
C VAL A 397 2.14 -20.37 -14.37
N LYS A 398 1.25 -20.52 -15.35
CA LYS A 398 1.56 -20.94 -16.71
C LYS A 398 1.14 -19.85 -17.69
N VAL A 399 1.76 -19.85 -18.87
CA VAL A 399 1.43 -18.92 -19.96
C VAL A 399 1.09 -19.72 -21.21
N SER A 400 -0.03 -19.38 -21.85
CA SER A 400 -0.50 -19.99 -23.09
C SER A 400 -0.91 -18.90 -24.09
N LYS A 401 -0.88 -19.23 -25.38
CA LYS A 401 -1.35 -18.30 -26.41
C LYS A 401 -2.85 -18.05 -26.23
N ALA A 402 -3.26 -16.79 -26.29
CA ALA A 402 -4.68 -16.43 -26.34
C ALA A 402 -5.12 -16.29 -27.80
N ASP A 403 -6.34 -16.71 -28.10
CA ASP A 403 -6.97 -16.38 -29.38
C ASP A 403 -7.06 -14.86 -29.52
N ALA A 404 -6.71 -14.36 -30.70
CA ALA A 404 -6.93 -12.96 -31.03
C ALA A 404 -8.46 -12.76 -31.08
N PRO A 405 -9.06 -11.93 -30.20
CA PRO A 405 -10.49 -11.66 -30.27
C PRO A 405 -10.83 -11.00 -31.61
N ASP A 406 -11.97 -11.38 -32.19
CA ASP A 406 -12.32 -11.04 -33.57
C ASP A 406 -12.44 -9.54 -33.85
N ASP A 407 -12.58 -8.65 -32.85
CA ASP A 407 -12.65 -7.20 -33.11
C ASP A 407 -12.17 -6.27 -31.97
N VAL A 408 -11.84 -6.76 -30.77
CA VAL A 408 -11.35 -5.88 -29.68
C VAL A 408 -10.25 -6.55 -28.85
N ALA A 409 -9.01 -6.12 -29.09
CA ALA A 409 -7.81 -6.54 -28.37
C ALA A 409 -7.81 -6.02 -26.91
N LEU A 410 -8.61 -6.68 -26.06
CA LEU A 410 -8.83 -6.30 -24.66
C LEU A 410 -8.13 -7.24 -23.68
N THR A 411 -7.65 -6.69 -22.57
CA THR A 411 -7.28 -7.48 -21.39
C THR A 411 -8.51 -8.14 -20.77
N SER A 412 -8.28 -9.14 -19.91
CA SER A 412 -9.33 -9.83 -19.15
C SER A 412 -8.82 -10.08 -17.74
N PRO A 413 -9.66 -9.98 -16.69
CA PRO A 413 -11.10 -9.71 -16.70
C PRO A 413 -11.46 -8.26 -17.07
N GLN A 414 -12.66 -8.06 -17.61
CA GLN A 414 -13.26 -6.75 -17.84
C GLN A 414 -14.50 -6.57 -16.96
N PHE A 415 -14.76 -5.35 -16.52
CA PHE A 415 -15.89 -5.02 -15.66
C PHE A 415 -16.71 -3.90 -16.28
N ARG A 416 -18.03 -3.97 -16.08
CA ARG A 416 -18.96 -2.95 -16.58
C ARG A 416 -18.63 -1.60 -15.92
N PRO A 417 -18.46 -0.51 -16.70
CA PRO A 417 -18.27 0.81 -16.14
C PRO A 417 -19.50 1.25 -15.35
N ARG A 418 -19.29 1.94 -14.22
CA ARG A 418 -20.37 2.59 -13.50
C ARG A 418 -20.58 3.99 -14.06
N GLY A 419 -21.85 4.41 -14.17
CA GLY A 419 -22.22 5.77 -14.56
C GLY A 419 -21.62 6.83 -13.64
N LEU A 420 -21.73 8.11 -14.03
CA LEU A 420 -21.23 9.21 -13.22
C LEU A 420 -21.89 9.23 -11.84
N LEU A 421 -21.10 9.55 -10.81
CA LEU A 421 -21.64 9.76 -9.47
C LEU A 421 -22.44 11.07 -9.42
N PRO A 422 -23.44 11.18 -8.52
CA PRO A 422 -24.17 12.42 -8.30
C PRO A 422 -23.22 13.60 -8.08
N GLY A 423 -23.47 14.72 -8.77
CA GLY A 423 -22.65 15.94 -8.67
C GLY A 423 -21.34 15.93 -9.47
N MET A 424 -20.93 14.80 -10.07
CA MET A 424 -19.78 14.78 -10.97
C MET A 424 -20.12 15.43 -12.30
N LYS A 425 -19.32 16.43 -12.70
CA LYS A 425 -19.39 17.02 -14.03
C LYS A 425 -18.62 16.13 -15.02
N THR A 426 -19.19 15.87 -16.19
CA THR A 426 -18.40 15.37 -17.32
C THR A 426 -17.36 16.40 -17.68
N PHE A 427 -16.10 15.99 -17.74
CA PHE A 427 -15.04 16.86 -18.21
C PHE A 427 -15.18 17.02 -19.74
N THR A 428 -16.04 17.95 -20.17
CA THR A 428 -16.18 18.37 -21.56
C THR A 428 -15.11 19.43 -21.87
N GLY A 429 -13.84 19.04 -21.75
CA GLY A 429 -12.71 19.95 -21.91
C GLY A 429 -11.89 19.64 -23.16
N LYS A 430 -11.98 20.50 -24.18
CA LYS A 430 -11.14 20.56 -25.39
C LYS A 430 -9.61 20.49 -25.14
N VAL A 431 -9.16 20.55 -23.88
CA VAL A 431 -7.77 20.63 -23.45
C VAL A 431 -7.10 19.26 -23.32
N LEU A 432 -7.84 18.17 -23.09
CA LEU A 432 -7.27 16.81 -23.11
C LEU A 432 -7.09 16.26 -24.52
N THR A 433 -7.85 16.77 -25.50
CA THR A 433 -7.77 16.35 -26.91
C THR A 433 -6.42 16.70 -27.55
N ILE A 434 -5.66 17.64 -26.98
CA ILE A 434 -4.30 17.94 -27.43
C ILE A 434 -3.32 16.80 -27.12
N PHE A 435 -3.61 15.96 -26.12
CA PHE A 435 -2.72 14.88 -25.68
C PHE A 435 -3.26 13.47 -25.95
N SER A 436 -4.55 13.30 -26.25
CA SER A 436 -5.15 11.99 -26.58
C SER A 436 -5.26 11.69 -28.07
N ALA A 437 -4.82 12.60 -28.96
CA ALA A 437 -4.93 12.42 -30.41
C ALA A 437 -3.57 12.52 -31.12
N ARG A 438 -2.73 11.50 -30.94
CA ARG A 438 -1.87 11.02 -32.04
C ARG A 438 -2.29 9.60 -32.37
N ASN A 439 -3.45 9.50 -33.03
CA ASN A 439 -3.75 8.35 -33.88
C ASN A 439 -2.57 8.16 -34.83
N GLY A 440 -1.86 7.05 -34.64
CA GLY A 440 -0.82 6.56 -35.54
C GLY A 440 -1.44 6.13 -36.86
N GLY A 441 -1.79 7.12 -37.69
CA GLY A 441 -1.87 6.95 -39.13
C GLY A 441 -0.65 7.63 -39.74
N ARG A 442 0.37 6.85 -40.11
CA ARG A 442 1.37 7.25 -41.09
C ARG A 442 1.61 6.06 -42.03
N SER A 443 1.07 6.26 -43.23
CA SER A 443 1.43 5.73 -44.56
C SER A 443 2.15 4.39 -44.64
#